data_AF-A0A2U3LAK4-F1
#
_entry.id   AF-A0A2U3LAK4-F1
#
_cell.length_a   1.000
_cell.length_b   1.000
_cell.length_c   1.000
_cell.angle_alpha   90.00
_cell.angle_beta   90.00
_cell.angle_gamma   90.00
#
_symmetry.space_group_name_H-M   'P 1'
#
loop_
_entity.id
_entity.type
_entity.pdbx_description
1 polymer ?
#
loop_
_entity_poly.entity_id
_entity_poly.type
_entity_poly.pdbx_seq_one_letter_code
_entity_poly.pdbx_strand_id
1 'polypeptide(L)'
;MSQPGRARDVVELILGYGLIVFVIWMPDHPQRILSPVVLVATLAVVLARGPSRDELGFGRRGLLPSLWIVPAAVVLSTVSVLLAKRLGTFHPVSDSNVKHVTGYILWTLYQQFLLNDYLLPRLTGVFGSEALAASTAAILFAGAHLPSPWLTLATLVWGAVSCLLFRRYRNLYALGLAQGLLGLCFAVCVPDALHHHLRVGLGYLRYRGTPPVR
;
A
#
# COMPACT_ATOMS: atom_id res chain seq x y z
N MET A 1 3.11 31.91 -12.64
CA MET A 1 4.53 31.49 -12.68
C MET A 1 4.68 30.23 -11.83
N SER A 2 4.83 29.06 -12.44
CA SER A 2 5.05 27.81 -11.69
C SER A 2 6.45 27.80 -11.09
N GLN A 3 6.54 27.72 -9.76
CA GLN A 3 7.80 27.48 -9.04
C GLN A 3 8.51 26.23 -9.63
N PRO A 4 9.81 26.27 -9.96
CA PRO A 4 10.51 25.16 -10.61
C PRO A 4 10.39 23.82 -9.86
N GLY A 5 10.21 23.84 -8.54
CA GLY A 5 9.91 22.65 -7.73
C GLY A 5 8.56 22.00 -8.06
N ARG A 6 7.52 22.79 -8.31
CA ARG A 6 6.16 22.30 -8.59
C ARG A 6 6.08 21.57 -9.92
N ALA A 7 6.75 22.08 -10.95
CA ALA A 7 6.78 21.42 -12.26
C ALA A 7 7.47 20.04 -12.17
N ARG A 8 8.60 19.98 -11.45
CA ARG A 8 9.29 18.72 -11.15
C ARG A 8 8.40 17.74 -10.38
N ASP A 9 7.69 18.21 -9.35
CA ASP A 9 6.77 17.36 -8.58
C ASP A 9 5.66 16.75 -9.45
N VAL A 10 5.06 17.55 -10.36
CA VAL A 10 4.06 17.06 -11.31
C VAL A 10 4.65 16.01 -12.26
N VAL A 11 5.84 16.25 -12.82
CA VAL A 11 6.50 15.30 -13.72
C VAL A 11 6.82 13.99 -13.00
N GLU A 12 7.39 14.06 -11.79
CA GLU A 12 7.67 12.86 -10.99
C GLU A 12 6.38 12.10 -10.65
N LEU A 13 5.29 12.79 -10.32
CA LEU A 13 3.99 12.16 -10.07
C LEU A 13 3.46 11.43 -11.31
N ILE A 14 3.42 12.11 -12.46
CA ILE A 14 2.90 11.53 -13.71
C ILE A 14 3.73 10.32 -14.13
N LEU A 15 5.06 10.47 -14.19
CA LEU A 15 5.94 9.41 -14.65
C LEU A 15 6.02 8.25 -13.65
N GLY A 16 6.16 8.55 -12.36
CA GLY A 16 6.28 7.55 -11.32
C GLY A 16 4.99 6.75 -11.13
N TYR A 17 3.87 7.43 -10.91
CA TYR A 17 2.58 6.77 -10.74
C TYR A 17 2.14 6.09 -12.04
N GLY A 18 2.31 6.76 -13.19
CA GLY A 18 2.00 6.19 -14.50
C GLY A 18 2.77 4.90 -14.77
N LEU A 19 4.07 4.85 -14.45
CA LEU A 19 4.89 3.66 -14.61
C LEU A 19 4.47 2.53 -13.67
N ILE A 20 4.14 2.84 -12.42
CA ILE A 20 3.61 1.86 -11.45
C ILE A 20 2.33 1.23 -11.99
N VAL A 21 1.35 2.06 -12.37
CA VAL A 21 0.07 1.58 -12.91
C VAL A 21 0.30 0.78 -14.19
N PHE A 22 1.14 1.27 -15.11
CA PHE A 22 1.47 0.58 -16.34
C PHE A 22 2.00 -0.84 -16.09
N VAL A 23 2.94 -1.01 -15.15
CA VAL A 23 3.49 -2.32 -14.80
C VAL A 23 2.47 -3.22 -14.08
N ILE A 24 1.62 -2.66 -13.20
CA ILE A 24 0.53 -3.41 -12.55
C ILE A 24 -0.44 -4.00 -13.58
N TRP A 25 -0.67 -3.30 -14.68
CA TRP A 25 -1.54 -3.72 -15.77
C TRP A 25 -0.82 -4.52 -16.88
N MET A 26 0.38 -5.03 -16.63
CA MET A 26 1.08 -5.93 -17.55
C MET A 26 0.75 -7.41 -17.33
N PRO A 27 0.98 -8.27 -18.34
CA PRO A 27 1.00 -9.72 -18.15
C PRO A 27 2.06 -10.17 -17.14
N ASP A 28 1.87 -11.35 -16.52
CA ASP A 28 2.70 -11.87 -15.43
C ASP A 28 4.22 -11.86 -15.70
N HIS A 29 4.65 -12.28 -16.90
CA HIS A 29 6.08 -12.37 -17.23
C HIS A 29 6.78 -11.00 -17.26
N PRO A 30 6.36 -10.02 -18.09
CA PRO A 30 6.97 -8.70 -18.07
C PRO A 30 6.75 -7.97 -16.73
N GLN A 31 5.61 -8.16 -16.06
CA GLN A 31 5.36 -7.58 -14.74
C GLN A 31 6.43 -8.02 -13.72
N ARG A 32 6.77 -9.32 -13.67
CA ARG A 32 7.79 -9.84 -12.74
C ARG A 32 9.18 -9.26 -12.98
N ILE A 33 9.53 -8.98 -14.23
CA ILE A 33 10.84 -8.43 -14.61
C ILE A 33 10.90 -6.91 -14.34
N LEU A 34 9.83 -6.19 -14.67
CA LEU A 34 9.82 -4.73 -14.58
C LEU A 34 9.49 -4.20 -13.18
N SER A 35 8.74 -4.95 -12.36
CA SER A 35 8.39 -4.48 -11.01
C SER A 35 9.60 -4.12 -10.13
N PRO A 36 10.69 -4.92 -10.09
CA PRO A 36 11.92 -4.54 -9.39
C PRO A 36 12.58 -3.28 -9.96
N VAL A 37 12.53 -3.07 -11.28
CA VAL A 37 13.10 -1.89 -11.93
C VAL A 37 12.33 -0.63 -11.51
N VAL A 38 11.00 -0.69 -11.54
CA VAL A 38 10.15 0.42 -11.06
C VAL A 38 10.40 0.69 -9.59
N LEU A 39 10.57 -0.36 -8.77
CA LEU A 39 10.90 -0.24 -7.36
C LEU A 39 12.20 0.51 -7.11
N VAL A 40 13.26 0.12 -7.81
CA VAL A 40 14.56 0.78 -7.69
C VAL A 40 14.49 2.22 -8.21
N ALA A 41 13.76 2.46 -9.31
CA ALA A 41 13.61 3.78 -9.90
C ALA A 41 12.89 4.76 -8.96
N THR A 42 11.75 4.37 -8.38
CA THR A 42 10.99 5.23 -7.45
C THR A 42 11.79 5.49 -6.17
N LEU A 43 12.50 4.48 -5.65
CA LEU A 43 13.41 4.63 -4.52
C LEU A 43 14.53 5.63 -4.85
N ALA A 44 15.20 5.47 -6.00
CA ALA A 44 16.27 6.36 -6.43
C ALA A 44 15.79 7.81 -6.58
N VAL A 45 14.59 8.04 -7.14
CA VAL A 45 13.99 9.37 -7.28
C VAL A 45 13.72 10.03 -5.92
N VAL A 46 13.32 9.28 -4.90
CA VAL A 46 13.18 9.79 -3.53
C VAL A 46 14.53 10.09 -2.91
N LEU A 47 15.48 9.15 -2.98
CA LEU A 47 16.80 9.29 -2.38
C LEU A 47 17.62 10.42 -3.02
N ALA A 48 17.44 10.68 -4.32
CA ALA A 48 18.08 11.79 -5.03
C ALA A 48 17.64 13.17 -4.52
N ARG A 49 16.55 13.26 -3.72
CA ARG A 49 16.18 14.49 -3.01
C ARG A 49 16.94 14.69 -1.69
N GLY A 50 17.77 13.73 -1.29
CA GLY A 50 18.56 13.75 -0.06
C GLY A 50 17.76 13.77 1.25
N PRO A 51 16.63 13.05 1.39
CA PRO A 51 15.87 13.06 2.64
C PRO A 51 16.67 12.39 3.77
N SER A 52 16.52 12.92 4.97
CA SER A 52 17.02 12.30 6.19
C SER A 52 16.25 11.03 6.55
N ARG A 53 16.86 10.15 7.35
CA ARG A 53 16.20 8.92 7.84
C ARG A 53 14.93 9.21 8.64
N ASP A 54 14.91 10.32 9.37
CA ASP A 54 13.74 10.75 10.14
C ASP A 54 12.59 11.19 9.22
N GLU A 55 12.88 11.88 8.12
CA GLU A 55 11.87 12.31 7.14
C GLU A 55 11.23 11.13 6.42
N LEU A 56 12.02 10.11 6.09
CA LEU A 56 11.58 8.84 5.52
C LEU A 56 10.84 7.93 6.53
N GLY A 57 10.73 8.36 7.78
CA GLY A 57 10.10 7.58 8.84
C GLY A 57 10.84 6.31 9.24
N PHE A 58 12.15 6.23 8.96
CA PHE A 58 13.07 5.21 9.46
C PHE A 58 13.86 5.69 10.69
N GLY A 59 13.46 6.84 11.23
CA GLY A 59 14.01 7.48 12.41
C GLY A 59 13.56 6.85 13.72
N ARG A 60 14.21 7.25 14.83
CA ARG A 60 13.82 6.79 16.17
C ARG A 60 12.76 7.66 16.83
N ARG A 61 12.63 8.92 16.41
CA ARG A 61 11.72 9.93 16.99
C ARG A 61 10.25 9.49 16.96
N GLY A 62 9.85 8.82 15.88
CA GLY A 62 8.50 8.31 15.67
C GLY A 62 8.18 6.98 16.32
N LEU A 63 9.19 6.22 16.78
CA LEU A 63 9.01 4.82 17.19
C LEU A 63 8.09 4.69 18.40
N LEU A 64 8.45 5.28 19.54
CA LEU A 64 7.66 5.17 20.78
C LEU A 64 6.23 5.71 20.63
N PRO A 65 6.00 6.93 20.09
CA PRO A 65 4.65 7.50 20.03
C PRO A 65 3.70 6.75 19.08
N SER A 66 4.24 5.95 18.15
CA SER A 66 3.46 5.18 17.18
C SER A 66 3.27 3.72 17.56
N LEU A 67 3.81 3.27 18.70
CA LEU A 67 3.74 1.86 19.12
C LEU A 67 2.31 1.34 19.22
N TRP A 68 1.33 2.20 19.48
CA TRP A 68 -0.08 1.83 19.58
C TRP A 68 -0.70 1.37 18.25
N ILE A 69 -0.13 1.78 17.10
CA ILE A 69 -0.69 1.48 15.77
C ILE A 69 -0.72 -0.03 15.52
N VAL A 70 0.35 -0.74 15.89
CA VAL A 70 0.45 -2.19 15.67
C VAL A 70 -0.53 -2.97 16.57
N PRO A 71 -0.60 -2.76 17.89
CA PRO A 71 -1.64 -3.33 18.75
C PRO A 71 -3.06 -3.01 18.28
N ALA A 72 -3.33 -1.78 17.83
CA ALA A 72 -4.64 -1.43 17.28
C ALA A 72 -4.98 -2.26 16.03
N ALA A 73 -4.00 -2.44 15.12
CA ALA A 73 -4.16 -3.32 13.96
C ALA A 73 -4.36 -4.79 14.36
N VAL A 74 -3.69 -5.28 15.40
CA VAL A 74 -3.88 -6.64 15.95
C VAL A 74 -5.29 -6.81 16.51
N VAL A 75 -5.77 -5.85 17.31
CA VAL A 75 -7.13 -5.88 17.88
C VAL A 75 -8.16 -5.88 16.77
N LEU A 76 -8.04 -4.96 15.80
CA LEU A 76 -8.95 -4.88 14.66
C LEU A 76 -8.94 -6.19 13.86
N SER A 77 -7.75 -6.74 13.56
CA SER A 77 -7.62 -8.00 12.85
C SER A 77 -8.26 -9.17 13.61
N THR A 78 -8.06 -9.23 14.92
CA THR A 78 -8.64 -10.27 15.77
C THR A 78 -10.17 -10.19 15.77
N VAL A 79 -10.73 -8.99 15.95
CA VAL A 79 -12.18 -8.77 15.91
C VAL A 79 -12.76 -9.15 14.53
N SER A 80 -12.11 -8.75 13.45
CA SER A 80 -12.52 -9.10 12.08
C SER A 80 -12.51 -10.60 11.84
N VAL A 81 -11.47 -11.32 12.28
CA VAL A 81 -11.40 -12.79 12.16
C VAL A 81 -12.50 -13.47 12.98
N LEU A 82 -12.75 -13.02 14.21
CA LEU A 82 -13.83 -13.57 15.05
C LEU A 82 -15.21 -13.34 14.40
N LEU A 83 -15.43 -12.16 13.81
CA LEU A 83 -16.66 -11.85 13.10
C LEU A 83 -16.80 -12.71 11.83
N ALA A 84 -15.74 -12.84 11.03
CA ALA A 84 -15.72 -13.67 9.83
C ALA A 84 -16.02 -15.14 10.15
N LYS A 85 -15.52 -15.67 11.28
CA LYS A 85 -15.87 -17.02 11.76
C LYS A 85 -17.35 -17.15 12.10
N ARG A 86 -17.95 -16.15 12.73
CA ARG A 86 -19.39 -16.13 13.04
C ARG A 86 -20.27 -16.00 11.80
N LEU A 87 -19.83 -15.23 10.82
CA LEU A 87 -20.54 -15.01 9.56
C LEU A 87 -20.27 -16.09 8.50
N GLY A 88 -19.38 -17.04 8.77
CA GLY A 88 -19.02 -18.10 7.83
C GLY A 88 -18.17 -17.66 6.63
N THR A 89 -17.55 -16.47 6.68
CA THR A 89 -16.69 -15.94 5.61
C THR A 89 -15.20 -16.21 5.84
N PHE A 90 -14.83 -16.70 7.03
CA PHE A 90 -13.46 -17.07 7.36
C PHE A 90 -12.99 -18.24 6.49
N HIS A 91 -11.83 -18.08 5.87
CA HIS A 91 -11.20 -19.13 5.09
C HIS A 91 -9.67 -19.08 5.26
N PRO A 92 -8.99 -20.23 5.42
CA PRO A 92 -7.54 -20.25 5.56
C PRO A 92 -6.84 -19.98 4.22
N VAL A 93 -5.77 -19.20 4.25
CA VAL A 93 -4.88 -19.02 3.09
C VAL A 93 -3.95 -20.24 3.02
N SER A 94 -3.94 -20.94 1.88
CA SER A 94 -3.31 -22.25 1.69
C SER A 94 -1.79 -22.30 1.89
N ASP A 95 -1.08 -21.16 1.80
CA ASP A 95 0.39 -21.08 1.90
C ASP A 95 0.82 -19.99 2.89
N SER A 96 0.79 -20.29 4.18
CA SER A 96 1.20 -19.39 5.27
C SER A 96 2.69 -19.55 5.66
N ASN A 97 3.55 -19.95 4.73
CA ASN A 97 4.99 -20.10 4.99
C ASN A 97 5.62 -18.75 5.38
N VAL A 98 6.56 -18.77 6.32
CA VAL A 98 7.32 -17.60 6.79
C VAL A 98 7.85 -16.76 5.64
N LYS A 99 8.37 -17.39 4.57
CA LYS A 99 8.86 -16.68 3.38
C LYS A 99 7.79 -15.82 2.71
N HIS A 100 6.56 -16.33 2.58
CA HIS A 100 5.44 -15.59 1.99
C HIS A 100 5.01 -14.44 2.89
N VAL A 101 4.94 -14.66 4.20
CA VAL A 101 4.59 -13.63 5.18
C VAL A 101 5.64 -12.51 5.20
N THR A 102 6.92 -12.84 5.24
CA THR A 102 8.01 -11.85 5.20
C THR A 102 8.01 -11.08 3.90
N GLY A 103 7.85 -11.76 2.75
CA GLY A 103 7.73 -11.10 1.46
C GLY A 103 6.54 -10.14 1.39
N TYR A 104 5.42 -10.52 1.98
CA TYR A 104 4.23 -9.66 2.06
C TYR A 104 4.45 -8.43 2.95
N ILE A 105 5.11 -8.57 4.10
CA ILE A 105 5.44 -7.43 4.98
C ILE A 105 6.41 -6.46 4.28
N LEU A 106 7.43 -6.97 3.59
CA LEU A 106 8.34 -6.13 2.81
C LEU A 106 7.60 -5.40 1.69
N TRP A 107 6.64 -6.07 1.06
CA TRP A 107 5.78 -5.47 0.06
C TRP A 107 4.89 -4.36 0.63
N THR A 108 4.27 -4.56 1.80
CA THR A 108 3.45 -3.51 2.44
C THR A 108 4.28 -2.33 2.96
N LEU A 109 5.50 -2.57 3.44
CA LEU A 109 6.45 -1.49 3.75
C LEU A 109 6.77 -0.66 2.52
N TYR A 110 7.03 -1.31 1.39
CA TYR A 110 7.30 -0.62 0.13
C TYR A 110 6.07 0.14 -0.40
N GLN A 111 4.86 -0.40 -0.24
CA GLN A 111 3.64 0.35 -0.54
C GLN A 111 3.48 1.59 0.34
N GLN A 112 3.79 1.50 1.64
CA GLN A 112 3.78 2.65 2.54
C GLN A 112 4.83 3.68 2.17
N PHE A 113 6.02 3.26 1.72
CA PHE A 113 7.04 4.15 1.16
C PHE A 113 6.51 4.90 -0.06
N LEU A 114 5.89 4.19 -1.02
CA LEU A 114 5.30 4.84 -2.19
C LEU A 114 4.20 5.84 -1.81
N LEU A 115 3.33 5.49 -0.87
CA LEU A 115 2.27 6.40 -0.44
C LEU A 115 2.82 7.64 0.28
N ASN A 116 3.66 7.44 1.29
CA ASN A 116 4.01 8.48 2.26
C ASN A 116 5.31 9.24 1.94
N ASP A 117 6.26 8.59 1.26
CA ASP A 117 7.56 9.19 0.92
C ASP A 117 7.68 9.54 -0.57
N TYR A 118 6.98 8.79 -1.44
CA TYR A 118 6.88 9.13 -2.86
C TYR A 118 5.73 10.11 -3.11
N LEU A 119 4.47 9.69 -3.01
CA LEU A 119 3.31 10.47 -3.45
C LEU A 119 3.02 11.70 -2.58
N LEU A 120 2.88 11.51 -1.26
CA LEU A 120 2.41 12.55 -0.35
C LEU A 120 3.27 13.84 -0.37
N PRO A 121 4.62 13.80 -0.37
CA PRO A 121 5.43 15.01 -0.41
C PRO A 121 5.32 15.77 -1.73
N ARG A 122 5.27 15.07 -2.89
CA ARG A 122 5.04 15.75 -4.19
C ARG A 122 3.65 16.37 -4.24
N LEU A 123 2.61 15.65 -3.80
CA LEU A 123 1.25 16.20 -3.79
C LEU A 123 1.12 17.39 -2.85
N THR A 124 1.84 17.39 -1.73
CA THR A 124 1.91 18.54 -0.82
C THR A 124 2.58 19.73 -1.52
N GLY A 125 3.68 19.51 -2.24
CA GLY A 125 4.34 20.55 -3.04
C GLY A 125 3.46 21.09 -4.18
N VAL A 126 2.64 20.24 -4.80
CA VAL A 126 1.71 20.64 -5.87
C VAL A 126 0.50 21.39 -5.32
N PHE A 127 -0.15 20.92 -4.27
CA PHE A 127 -1.40 21.54 -3.81
C PHE A 127 -1.18 22.67 -2.81
N GLY A 128 -0.06 22.68 -2.08
CA GLY A 128 0.15 23.58 -0.95
C GLY A 128 -0.83 23.35 0.22
N SER A 129 -1.63 22.28 0.16
CA SER A 129 -2.63 21.91 1.16
C SER A 129 -2.45 20.45 1.53
N GLU A 130 -2.21 20.22 2.82
CA GLU A 130 -1.93 18.87 3.33
C GLU A 130 -3.18 17.97 3.28
N ALA A 131 -4.37 18.54 3.45
CA ALA A 131 -5.63 17.80 3.36
C ALA A 131 -5.89 17.33 1.93
N LEU A 132 -5.70 18.22 0.94
CA LEU A 132 -5.82 17.86 -0.48
C LEU A 132 -4.76 16.82 -0.87
N ALA A 133 -3.51 17.02 -0.44
CA ALA A 133 -2.44 16.06 -0.71
C ALA A 133 -2.73 14.67 -0.15
N ALA A 134 -3.16 14.56 1.11
CA ALA A 134 -3.50 13.28 1.73
C ALA A 134 -4.71 12.62 1.04
N SER A 135 -5.74 13.41 0.70
CA SER A 135 -6.94 12.90 0.04
C SER A 135 -6.63 12.37 -1.36
N THR A 136 -5.85 13.13 -2.15
CA THR A 136 -5.42 12.70 -3.48
C THR A 136 -4.46 11.51 -3.40
N ALA A 137 -3.55 11.47 -2.43
CA ALA A 137 -2.65 10.33 -2.25
C ALA A 137 -3.43 9.04 -1.96
N ALA A 138 -4.45 9.11 -1.09
CA ALA A 138 -5.33 7.98 -0.80
C ALA A 138 -6.12 7.52 -2.04
N ILE A 139 -6.62 8.45 -2.86
CA ILE A 139 -7.32 8.14 -4.12
C ILE A 139 -6.38 7.44 -5.12
N LEU A 140 -5.16 7.96 -5.32
CA LEU A 140 -4.17 7.34 -6.20
C LEU A 140 -3.75 5.95 -5.69
N PHE A 141 -3.58 5.82 -4.38
CA PHE A 141 -3.28 4.53 -3.77
C PHE A 141 -4.41 3.51 -4.00
N ALA A 142 -5.67 3.90 -3.80
CA ALA A 142 -6.82 3.06 -4.12
C ALA A 142 -6.90 2.72 -5.61
N GLY A 143 -6.65 3.70 -6.49
CA GLY A 143 -6.64 3.52 -7.94
C GLY A 143 -5.64 2.48 -8.42
N ALA A 144 -4.48 2.38 -7.78
CA ALA A 144 -3.48 1.35 -8.08
C ALA A 144 -3.95 -0.09 -7.73
N HIS A 145 -5.04 -0.24 -6.95
CA HIS A 145 -5.61 -1.52 -6.56
C HIS A 145 -6.84 -1.93 -7.39
N LEU A 146 -7.20 -1.13 -8.39
CA LEU A 146 -8.22 -1.52 -9.36
C LEU A 146 -7.79 -2.77 -10.15
N PRO A 147 -8.74 -3.58 -10.62
CA PRO A 147 -10.19 -3.40 -10.50
C PRO A 147 -10.84 -4.10 -9.29
N SER A 148 -10.06 -4.51 -8.27
CA SER A 148 -10.57 -5.22 -7.09
C SER A 148 -11.38 -4.27 -6.19
N PRO A 149 -12.73 -4.33 -6.15
CA PRO A 149 -13.55 -3.25 -5.56
C PRO A 149 -13.38 -3.16 -4.04
N TRP A 150 -13.38 -4.32 -3.35
CA TRP A 150 -13.26 -4.35 -1.90
C TRP A 150 -11.86 -4.00 -1.42
N LEU A 151 -10.83 -4.44 -2.17
CA LEU A 151 -9.46 -4.04 -1.90
C LEU A 151 -9.26 -2.55 -2.17
N THR A 152 -9.87 -2.01 -3.24
CA THR A 152 -9.86 -0.58 -3.56
C THR A 152 -10.48 0.24 -2.42
N LEU A 153 -11.63 -0.19 -1.88
CA LEU A 153 -12.27 0.49 -0.75
C LEU A 153 -11.42 0.42 0.52
N ALA A 154 -10.90 -0.76 0.85
CA ALA A 154 -10.03 -0.94 2.02
C ALA A 154 -8.76 -0.08 1.92
N THR A 155 -8.15 -0.02 0.73
CA THR A 155 -6.94 0.76 0.48
C THR A 155 -7.22 2.26 0.43
N LEU A 156 -8.41 2.71 0.01
CA LEU A 156 -8.81 4.12 0.13
C LEU A 156 -8.85 4.56 1.59
N VAL A 157 -9.53 3.80 2.45
CA VAL A 157 -9.63 4.08 3.89
C VAL A 157 -8.25 4.04 4.55
N TRP A 158 -7.50 2.96 4.31
CA TRP A 158 -6.15 2.82 4.86
C TRP A 158 -5.20 3.89 4.33
N GLY A 159 -5.30 4.27 3.06
CA GLY A 159 -4.49 5.32 2.45
C GLY A 159 -4.68 6.66 3.13
N ALA A 160 -5.93 7.03 3.44
CA ALA A 160 -6.24 8.25 4.17
C ALA A 160 -5.71 8.20 5.61
N VAL A 161 -5.99 7.11 6.34
CA VAL A 161 -5.54 6.92 7.73
C VAL A 161 -4.02 6.91 7.83
N SER A 162 -3.34 6.17 6.95
CA SER A 162 -1.88 6.07 6.96
C SER A 162 -1.21 7.40 6.63
N CYS A 163 -1.72 8.20 5.70
CA CYS A 163 -1.21 9.55 5.46
C CYS A 163 -1.29 10.43 6.72
N LEU A 164 -2.41 10.38 7.45
CA LEU A 164 -2.59 11.14 8.69
C LEU A 164 -1.62 10.68 9.78
N LEU A 165 -1.53 9.36 9.99
CA LEU A 165 -0.63 8.77 10.99
C LEU A 165 0.85 9.00 10.64
N PHE A 166 1.22 8.92 9.36
CA PHE A 166 2.58 9.20 8.92
C PHE A 166 2.97 10.65 9.17
N ARG A 167 2.07 11.59 8.89
CA ARG A 167 2.32 13.01 9.19
C ARG A 167 2.51 13.25 10.68
N ARG A 168 1.75 12.55 11.54
CA ARG A 168 1.83 12.70 12.99
C ARG A 168 3.09 12.08 13.60
N TYR A 169 3.47 10.91 13.11
CA TYR A 169 4.46 10.05 13.78
C TYR A 169 5.73 9.81 12.97
N ARG A 170 5.70 9.93 11.64
CA ARG A 170 6.84 9.61 10.75
C ARG A 170 7.46 8.26 11.11
N ASN A 171 6.66 7.21 11.05
CA ASN A 171 7.14 5.85 11.29
C ASN A 171 6.60 4.90 10.21
N LEU A 172 7.43 4.60 9.23
CA LEU A 172 7.07 3.72 8.13
C LEU A 172 6.98 2.26 8.57
N TYR A 173 7.77 1.84 9.56
CA TYR A 173 7.74 0.48 10.09
C TYR A 173 6.39 0.14 10.71
N ALA A 174 5.88 1.02 11.57
CA ALA A 174 4.59 0.80 12.23
C ALA A 174 3.45 0.72 11.21
N LEU A 175 3.46 1.60 10.20
CA LEU A 175 2.44 1.60 9.15
C LEU A 175 2.53 0.38 8.24
N GLY A 176 3.73 0.00 7.80
CA GLY A 176 3.91 -1.16 6.92
C GLY A 176 3.55 -2.47 7.61
N LEU A 177 3.89 -2.62 8.90
CA LEU A 177 3.48 -3.77 9.71
C LEU A 177 1.97 -3.81 9.93
N ALA A 178 1.35 -2.68 10.27
CA ALA A 178 -0.10 -2.58 10.41
C ALA A 178 -0.83 -2.90 9.10
N GLN A 179 -0.36 -2.37 7.97
CA GLN A 179 -0.90 -2.72 6.66
C GLN A 179 -0.73 -4.21 6.35
N GLY A 180 0.43 -4.80 6.67
CA GLY A 180 0.69 -6.23 6.52
C GLY A 180 -0.33 -7.07 7.28
N LEU A 181 -0.54 -6.76 8.56
CA LEU A 181 -1.53 -7.44 9.41
C LEU A 181 -2.95 -7.28 8.88
N LEU A 182 -3.36 -6.06 8.56
CA LEU A 182 -4.70 -5.78 8.06
C LEU A 182 -4.95 -6.42 6.69
N GLY A 183 -3.95 -6.46 5.82
CA GLY A 183 -4.05 -7.09 4.51
C GLY A 183 -4.13 -8.62 4.60
N LEU A 184 -3.35 -9.24 5.48
CA LEU A 184 -3.48 -10.67 5.77
C LEU A 184 -4.85 -10.99 6.40
N CYS A 185 -5.32 -10.15 7.32
CA CYS A 185 -6.66 -10.25 7.90
C CYS A 185 -7.74 -10.17 6.82
N PHE A 186 -7.65 -9.19 5.93
CA PHE A 186 -8.56 -9.03 4.80
C PHE A 186 -8.58 -10.30 3.93
N ALA A 187 -7.41 -10.86 3.63
CA ALA A 187 -7.28 -12.07 2.83
C ALA A 187 -7.94 -13.31 3.45
N VAL A 188 -8.08 -13.40 4.78
CA VAL A 188 -8.74 -14.54 5.44
C VAL A 188 -10.21 -14.29 5.78
N CYS A 189 -10.64 -13.01 5.81
CA CYS A 189 -11.98 -12.62 6.26
C CYS A 189 -12.96 -12.34 5.12
N VAL A 190 -12.48 -11.81 4.00
CA VAL A 190 -13.30 -11.46 2.84
C VAL A 190 -13.30 -12.63 1.87
N PRO A 191 -14.45 -13.13 1.37
CA PRO A 191 -14.47 -14.28 0.47
C PRO A 191 -13.54 -14.12 -0.74
N ASP A 192 -12.74 -15.14 -1.07
CA ASP A 192 -11.78 -15.08 -2.17
C ASP A 192 -12.40 -14.71 -3.54
N ALA A 193 -13.65 -15.11 -3.77
CA ALA A 193 -14.42 -14.74 -4.96
C ALA A 193 -14.58 -13.22 -5.15
N LEU A 194 -14.39 -12.42 -4.09
CA LEU A 194 -14.55 -10.98 -4.11
C LEU A 194 -13.22 -10.23 -4.33
N HIS A 195 -12.08 -10.82 -3.99
CA HIS A 195 -10.77 -10.17 -4.03
C HIS A 195 -9.70 -10.91 -4.84
N HIS A 196 -10.00 -12.12 -5.34
CA HIS A 196 -9.15 -12.90 -6.24
C HIS A 196 -7.70 -13.01 -5.74
N HIS A 197 -7.48 -13.51 -4.53
CA HIS A 197 -6.16 -13.60 -3.89
C HIS A 197 -5.42 -12.25 -3.79
N LEU A 198 -6.17 -11.15 -3.59
CA LEU A 198 -5.64 -9.78 -3.52
C LEU A 198 -4.98 -9.32 -4.83
N ARG A 199 -5.33 -9.96 -5.95
CA ARG A 199 -4.82 -9.55 -7.26
C ARG A 199 -5.37 -8.19 -7.66
N VAL A 200 -4.57 -7.49 -8.44
CA VAL A 200 -4.86 -6.17 -9.00
C VAL A 200 -4.49 -6.17 -10.50
N GLY A 201 -4.93 -5.15 -11.24
CA GLY A 201 -4.66 -5.02 -12.67
C GLY A 201 -5.10 -6.22 -13.50
N LEU A 202 -4.28 -6.60 -14.49
CA LEU A 202 -4.56 -7.76 -15.35
C LEU A 202 -4.62 -9.07 -14.57
N GLY A 203 -3.89 -9.18 -13.45
CA GLY A 203 -3.93 -10.36 -12.59
C GLY A 203 -5.32 -10.62 -12.04
N TYR A 204 -6.08 -9.58 -11.68
CA TYR A 204 -7.46 -9.70 -11.21
C TYR A 204 -8.40 -10.15 -12.33
N LEU A 205 -8.28 -9.54 -13.51
CA LEU A 205 -9.15 -9.84 -14.66
C LEU A 205 -8.92 -11.25 -15.23
N ARG A 206 -7.70 -11.76 -15.13
CA ARG A 206 -7.32 -13.09 -15.62
C ARG A 206 -7.43 -14.16 -14.54
N TYR A 207 -7.93 -13.82 -13.35
CA TYR A 207 -8.09 -14.80 -12.29
C TYR A 207 -9.08 -15.88 -12.73
N ARG A 208 -8.61 -17.12 -12.75
CA ARG A 208 -9.44 -18.31 -12.89
C ARG A 208 -9.39 -18.99 -11.53
N GLY A 209 -10.51 -18.92 -10.79
CA GLY A 209 -10.61 -19.59 -9.50
C GLY A 209 -10.23 -21.06 -9.62
N THR A 210 -9.63 -21.61 -8.56
CA THR A 210 -9.43 -23.05 -8.46
C THR A 210 -10.80 -23.73 -8.52
N PRO A 211 -11.05 -24.69 -9.44
CA PRO A 211 -12.30 -25.44 -9.41
C PRO A 211 -12.46 -26.11 -8.04
N PRO A 212 -13.67 -26.19 -7.49
CA PRO A 212 -13.89 -26.87 -6.23
C PRO A 212 -13.39 -28.31 -6.37
N VAL A 213 -12.52 -28.73 -5.46
CA VAL A 213 -12.12 -30.13 -5.33
C VAL A 213 -13.42 -30.90 -5.02
N ARG A 214 -13.82 -31.78 -5.94
CA ARG A 214 -14.98 -32.66 -5.75
C ARG A 214 -14.67 -33.73 -4.71
#